data_AF-A0A371CHV1-F1
#
_entry.id   AF-A0A371CHV1-F1
#
_cell.length_a   1.000
_cell.length_b   1.000
_cell.length_c   1.000
_cell.angle_alpha   90.00
_cell.angle_beta   90.00
_cell.angle_gamma   90.00
#
_symmetry.space_group_name_H-M   'P 1'
#
loop_
_entity.id
_entity.type
_entity.pdbx_description
1 polymer ?
#
loop_
_entity_poly.entity_id
_entity_poly.type
_entity_poly.pdbx_seq_one_letter_code
_entity_poly.pdbx_strand_id
1 'polypeptide(L)'
;MESRGPHAEAPQHGPTSEGAGKFCFPIRDLENDRVKLTPFIPSVHAPAYWEGTRAHPEIYTFLPLGPFSTYDALVAHISPRWSPGRAEQIVFAILAKSSCASNTDATTEPPYTFAGICGYISTVAAHLTTEIGALVSLPAFQGTGVMSAAVALLMQYALLLPSEGGLGLRRVQYQTDASNERSIALARKFGFQ
;
A
#
# COMPACT_ATOMS: atom_id res chain seq x y z
N MET A 1 -6.28 -36.96 43.29
CA MET A 1 -7.41 -36.05 43.02
C MET A 1 -6.80 -34.66 43.04
N GLU A 2 -6.21 -34.24 41.92
CA GLU A 2 -5.49 -32.96 41.79
C GLU A 2 -6.12 -32.20 40.63
N SER A 3 -6.65 -31.01 40.93
CA SER A 3 -7.41 -30.18 40.01
C SER A 3 -6.50 -29.44 39.05
N ARG A 4 -6.72 -29.64 37.74
CA ARG A 4 -6.12 -28.83 36.67
C ARG A 4 -6.69 -27.42 36.71
N GLY A 5 -5.82 -26.41 36.76
CA GLY A 5 -6.16 -25.00 36.60
C GLY A 5 -6.64 -24.67 35.18
N PRO A 6 -7.34 -23.55 34.97
CA PRO A 6 -8.00 -23.23 33.71
C PRO A 6 -7.00 -22.86 32.62
N HIS A 7 -7.25 -23.39 31.42
CA HIS A 7 -6.58 -23.01 30.18
C HIS A 7 -6.80 -21.52 29.90
N ALA A 8 -5.73 -20.78 29.68
CA ALA A 8 -5.78 -19.43 29.14
C ALA A 8 -6.25 -19.50 27.68
N GLU A 9 -7.39 -18.89 27.40
CA GLU A 9 -7.96 -18.70 26.07
C GLU A 9 -7.14 -17.63 25.35
N ALA A 10 -6.57 -17.98 24.19
CA ALA A 10 -5.84 -17.03 23.34
C ALA A 10 -6.83 -16.01 22.74
N PRO A 11 -6.44 -14.73 22.58
CA PRO A 11 -7.36 -13.71 22.13
C PRO A 11 -7.82 -13.97 20.69
N GLN A 12 -9.15 -13.92 20.55
CA GLN A 12 -9.92 -14.14 19.34
C GLN A 12 -9.56 -13.11 18.26
N HIS A 13 -9.58 -13.57 17.02
CA HIS A 13 -9.29 -12.80 15.81
C HIS A 13 -10.14 -11.52 15.75
N GLY A 14 -9.48 -10.38 15.51
CA GLY A 14 -10.16 -9.14 15.15
C GLY A 14 -10.98 -9.30 13.87
N PRO A 15 -11.92 -8.37 13.59
CA PRO A 15 -12.87 -8.52 12.48
C PRO A 15 -12.11 -8.63 11.15
N THR A 16 -12.18 -9.81 10.55
CA THR A 16 -11.76 -10.04 9.17
C THR A 16 -12.62 -9.16 8.28
N SER A 17 -11.99 -8.19 7.61
CA SER A 17 -12.68 -7.37 6.62
C SER A 17 -13.10 -8.27 5.45
N GLU A 18 -14.41 -8.44 5.26
CA GLU A 18 -14.96 -8.98 4.03
C GLU A 18 -14.44 -8.12 2.86
N GLY A 19 -13.57 -8.72 2.04
CA GLY A 19 -12.79 -8.03 1.00
C GLY A 19 -11.30 -8.34 1.03
N ALA A 20 -10.79 -8.99 2.09
CA ALA A 20 -9.41 -9.45 2.16
C ALA A 20 -9.11 -10.43 1.01
N GLY A 21 -8.30 -9.97 0.05
CA GLY A 21 -7.88 -10.76 -1.10
C GLY A 21 -7.14 -12.04 -0.79
N LYS A 22 -6.85 -12.79 -1.86
CA LYS A 22 -6.05 -14.01 -1.88
C LYS A 22 -4.54 -13.79 -1.66
N PHE A 23 -4.11 -12.59 -1.27
CA PHE A 23 -2.69 -12.31 -1.00
C PHE A 23 -2.15 -13.35 -0.02
N CYS A 24 -0.96 -13.90 -0.28
CA CYS A 24 -0.44 -15.05 0.46
C CYS A 24 -0.01 -14.76 1.91
N PHE A 25 -0.17 -13.51 2.36
CA PHE A 25 0.11 -13.05 3.71
C PHE A 25 -1.07 -12.24 4.26
N PRO A 26 -1.18 -12.05 5.60
CA PRO A 26 -2.26 -11.26 6.19
C PRO A 26 -2.37 -9.85 5.60
N ILE A 27 -3.60 -9.46 5.28
CA ILE A 27 -3.94 -8.13 4.76
C ILE A 27 -4.52 -7.30 5.90
N ARG A 28 -4.06 -6.07 6.05
CA ARG A 28 -4.64 -5.08 6.97
C ARG A 28 -4.36 -3.67 6.48
N ASP A 29 -5.11 -2.71 7.03
CA ASP A 29 -4.74 -1.30 6.90
C ASP A 29 -3.41 -1.04 7.64
N LEU A 30 -2.59 -0.16 7.08
CA LEU A 30 -1.34 0.32 7.68
C LEU A 30 -1.42 1.83 7.83
N GLU A 31 -0.88 2.37 8.92
CA GLU A 31 -1.09 3.79 9.21
C GLU A 31 0.06 4.39 10.00
N ASN A 32 0.37 5.65 9.72
CA ASN A 32 1.25 6.51 10.52
C ASN A 32 0.70 7.94 10.55
N ASP A 33 1.46 8.89 11.10
CA ASP A 33 1.03 10.29 11.24
C ASP A 33 0.73 11.02 9.92
N ARG A 34 1.21 10.50 8.79
CA ARG A 34 1.09 11.15 7.47
C ARG A 34 0.13 10.45 6.52
N VAL A 35 0.06 9.13 6.55
CA VAL A 35 -0.72 8.35 5.58
C VAL A 35 -1.42 7.17 6.23
N LYS A 36 -2.55 6.80 5.63
CA LYS A 36 -3.20 5.50 5.79
C LYS A 36 -3.08 4.75 4.46
N LEU A 37 -2.72 3.48 4.53
CA LEU A 37 -2.70 2.55 3.41
C LEU A 37 -3.84 1.56 3.61
N THR A 38 -4.75 1.48 2.65
CA THR A 38 -5.87 0.54 2.66
C THR A 38 -5.89 -0.24 1.35
N PRO A 39 -6.29 -1.52 1.32
CA PRO A 39 -6.34 -2.30 0.08
C PRO A 39 -7.07 -1.54 -1.04
N PHE A 40 -6.45 -1.48 -2.21
CA PHE A 40 -7.01 -0.78 -3.36
C PHE A 40 -8.19 -1.56 -3.93
N ILE A 41 -9.40 -1.05 -3.69
CA ILE A 41 -10.64 -1.53 -4.31
C ILE A 41 -10.94 -0.71 -5.58
N PRO A 42 -10.93 -1.29 -6.79
CA PRO A 42 -11.15 -0.53 -8.04
C PRO A 42 -12.47 0.25 -8.06
N SER A 43 -13.59 -0.35 -7.61
CA SER A 43 -14.89 0.33 -7.59
C SER A 43 -14.95 1.55 -6.66
N VAL A 44 -14.03 1.65 -5.68
CA VAL A 44 -13.96 2.76 -4.72
C VAL A 44 -12.91 3.79 -5.15
N HIS A 45 -11.73 3.34 -5.55
CA HIS A 45 -10.56 4.21 -5.71
C HIS A 45 -10.23 4.56 -7.16
N ALA A 46 -10.69 3.78 -8.14
CA ALA A 46 -10.42 4.07 -9.56
C ALA A 46 -10.89 5.47 -10.00
N PRO A 47 -12.06 6.00 -9.56
CA PRO A 47 -12.48 7.36 -9.91
C PRO A 47 -11.45 8.42 -9.49
N ALA A 48 -10.96 8.37 -8.25
CA ALA A 48 -9.97 9.31 -7.74
C ALA A 48 -8.60 9.13 -8.43
N TYR A 49 -8.20 7.90 -8.69
CA TYR A 49 -6.96 7.61 -9.43
C TYR A 49 -7.02 8.14 -10.87
N TRP A 50 -8.14 7.94 -11.57
CA TRP A 50 -8.36 8.49 -12.91
C TRP A 50 -8.33 10.02 -12.92
N GLU A 51 -9.06 10.67 -12.01
CA GLU A 51 -9.09 12.12 -11.95
C GLU A 51 -7.70 12.72 -11.69
N GLY A 52 -6.91 12.07 -10.82
CA GLY A 52 -5.54 12.49 -10.52
C GLY A 52 -4.52 12.22 -11.62
N THR A 53 -4.81 11.37 -12.60
CA THR A 53 -3.83 10.91 -13.62
C THR A 53 -4.20 11.27 -15.05
N ARG A 54 -5.48 11.47 -15.39
CA ARG A 54 -5.97 11.71 -16.76
C ARG A 54 -5.34 12.91 -17.47
N ALA A 55 -4.98 13.95 -16.72
CA ALA A 55 -4.34 15.16 -17.24
C ALA A 55 -2.81 15.11 -17.15
N HIS A 56 -2.25 14.00 -16.65
CA HIS A 56 -0.85 13.84 -16.30
C HIS A 56 -0.26 12.54 -16.87
N PRO A 57 -0.27 12.34 -18.20
CA PRO A 57 0.27 11.14 -18.83
C PRO A 57 1.75 10.90 -18.49
N GLU A 58 2.51 11.95 -18.15
CA GLU A 58 3.92 11.87 -17.75
C GLU A 58 4.16 11.04 -16.49
N ILE A 59 3.14 10.81 -15.65
CA ILE A 59 3.22 9.91 -14.48
C ILE A 59 3.60 8.48 -14.90
N TYR A 60 3.24 8.09 -16.12
CA TYR A 60 3.45 6.74 -16.64
C TYR A 60 4.80 6.55 -17.34
N THR A 61 5.62 7.61 -17.47
CA THR A 61 6.88 7.61 -18.24
C THR A 61 7.80 6.42 -17.94
N PHE A 62 7.87 6.00 -16.68
CA PHE A 62 8.74 4.89 -16.23
C PHE A 62 7.96 3.66 -15.75
N LEU A 63 6.68 3.55 -16.10
CA LEU A 63 5.81 2.50 -15.62
C LEU A 63 5.35 1.59 -16.76
N PRO A 64 5.24 0.27 -16.55
CA PRO A 64 4.61 -0.66 -17.48
C PRO A 64 3.08 -0.59 -17.35
N LEU A 65 2.54 0.63 -17.39
CA LEU A 65 1.15 1.00 -17.11
C LEU A 65 0.84 2.29 -17.86
N GLY A 66 -0.35 2.41 -18.44
CA GLY A 66 -0.82 3.67 -19.04
C GLY A 66 0.09 4.23 -20.15
N PRO A 67 -0.09 5.50 -20.53
CA PRO A 67 -1.23 6.34 -20.17
C PRO A 67 -2.56 5.77 -20.68
N PHE A 68 -3.67 6.16 -20.06
CA PHE A 68 -5.00 5.69 -20.43
C PHE A 68 -5.79 6.81 -21.09
N SER A 69 -6.43 6.53 -22.23
CA SER A 69 -7.23 7.52 -22.96
C SER A 69 -8.64 7.70 -22.39
N THR A 70 -9.18 6.70 -21.68
CA THR A 70 -10.50 6.75 -21.05
C THR A 70 -10.51 6.09 -19.68
N TYR A 71 -11.51 6.45 -18.86
CA TYR A 71 -11.76 5.81 -17.58
C TYR A 71 -11.97 4.30 -17.73
N ASP A 72 -12.74 3.87 -18.72
CA ASP A 72 -13.00 2.45 -18.97
C ASP A 72 -11.73 1.69 -19.34
N ALA A 73 -10.83 2.28 -20.13
CA ALA A 73 -9.54 1.67 -20.46
C ALA A 73 -8.66 1.50 -19.21
N LEU A 74 -8.68 2.49 -18.32
CA LEU A 74 -8.01 2.40 -17.02
C LEU A 74 -8.61 1.27 -16.17
N VAL A 75 -9.93 1.25 -15.98
CA VAL A 75 -10.63 0.24 -15.17
C VAL A 75 -10.42 -1.17 -15.73
N ALA A 76 -10.50 -1.34 -17.05
CA ALA A 76 -10.25 -2.62 -17.73
C ALA A 76 -8.82 -3.12 -17.50
N HIS A 77 -7.85 -2.22 -17.39
CA HIS A 77 -6.46 -2.59 -17.10
C HIS A 77 -6.24 -2.89 -15.61
N ILE A 78 -6.72 -2.02 -14.71
CA ILE A 78 -6.36 -2.11 -13.29
C ILE A 78 -7.20 -3.14 -12.53
N SER A 79 -8.45 -3.38 -12.93
CA SER A 79 -9.31 -4.32 -12.20
C SER A 79 -8.75 -5.75 -12.19
N PRO A 80 -8.39 -6.40 -13.32
CA PRO A 80 -7.83 -7.76 -13.28
C PRO A 80 -6.42 -7.83 -12.68
N ARG A 81 -5.71 -6.69 -12.62
CA ARG A 81 -4.36 -6.60 -12.05
C ARG A 81 -4.42 -6.40 -10.54
N TRP A 82 -5.14 -5.41 -10.06
CA TRP A 82 -5.11 -4.96 -8.67
C TRP A 82 -6.31 -5.42 -7.85
N SER A 83 -7.27 -6.13 -8.44
CA SER A 83 -8.29 -6.79 -7.65
C SER A 83 -7.64 -7.78 -6.67
N PRO A 84 -8.23 -7.99 -5.49
CA PRO A 84 -7.66 -8.84 -4.44
C PRO A 84 -7.59 -10.35 -4.80
N GLY A 85 -7.59 -10.76 -6.06
CA GLY A 85 -7.61 -12.17 -6.49
C GLY A 85 -6.24 -12.83 -6.67
N ARG A 86 -5.14 -12.09 -6.54
CA ARG A 86 -3.78 -12.58 -6.80
C ARG A 86 -3.03 -12.82 -5.49
N ALA A 87 -2.38 -13.97 -5.39
CA ALA A 87 -1.66 -14.35 -4.17
C ALA A 87 -0.30 -13.66 -4.06
N GLU A 88 0.29 -13.35 -5.20
CA GLU A 88 1.63 -12.80 -5.38
C GLU A 88 1.70 -11.28 -5.25
N GLN A 89 0.57 -10.58 -5.13
CA GLN A 89 0.56 -9.12 -5.06
C GLN A 89 -0.65 -8.54 -4.32
N ILE A 90 -0.44 -7.36 -3.76
CA ILE A 90 -1.49 -6.51 -3.19
C ILE A 90 -1.12 -5.04 -3.45
N VAL A 91 -2.09 -4.26 -3.91
CA VAL A 91 -1.97 -2.81 -4.07
C VAL A 91 -2.82 -2.13 -3.01
N PHE A 92 -2.28 -1.06 -2.45
CA PHE A 92 -2.93 -0.19 -1.48
C PHE A 92 -3.20 1.18 -2.10
N ALA A 93 -4.35 1.76 -1.77
CA ALA A 93 -4.58 3.18 -1.91
C ALA A 93 -3.79 3.93 -0.83
N ILE A 94 -3.07 4.97 -1.23
CA ILE A 94 -2.40 5.89 -0.31
C ILE A 94 -3.38 7.01 0.00
N LEU A 95 -3.81 7.08 1.26
CA LEU A 95 -4.67 8.12 1.78
C LEU A 95 -3.82 9.09 2.60
N ALA A 96 -3.51 10.25 2.05
CA ALA A 96 -2.79 11.30 2.76
C ALA A 96 -3.68 11.92 3.84
N LYS A 97 -3.16 12.00 5.06
CA LYS A 97 -3.80 12.70 6.16
C LYS A 97 -3.59 14.20 5.96
N SER A 98 -4.67 14.97 6.09
CA SER A 98 -4.58 16.42 6.16
C SER A 98 -3.95 16.81 7.50
N SER A 99 -2.62 16.88 7.58
CA SER A 99 -1.97 17.47 8.75
C SER A 99 -2.24 18.99 8.75
N CYS A 100 -2.91 19.50 9.80
CA CYS A 100 -3.16 20.93 10.09
C CYS A 100 -4.42 21.61 9.49
N ALA A 101 -5.61 21.05 9.67
CA ALA A 101 -6.78 21.91 9.87
C ALA A 101 -6.79 22.33 11.36
N SER A 102 -6.46 23.58 11.63
CA SER A 102 -6.51 24.18 12.97
C SER A 102 -7.87 23.96 13.63
N ASN A 103 -7.88 23.53 14.90
CA ASN A 103 -9.00 23.59 15.84
C ASN A 103 -10.38 23.24 15.27
N THR A 104 -10.71 21.95 15.20
CA THR A 104 -12.11 21.51 15.31
C THR A 104 -12.16 20.14 15.97
N ASP A 105 -13.20 19.92 16.77
CA ASP A 105 -13.37 18.84 17.75
C ASP A 105 -12.83 17.45 17.35
N ALA A 106 -12.17 16.81 18.31
CA ALA A 106 -11.50 15.51 18.24
C ALA A 106 -12.44 14.29 18.08
N THR A 107 -13.52 14.42 17.30
CA THR A 107 -14.50 13.35 17.04
C THR A 107 -14.70 13.03 15.56
N THR A 108 -14.03 13.75 14.65
CA THR A 108 -14.09 13.46 13.20
C THR A 108 -12.74 12.92 12.73
N GLU A 109 -12.73 11.70 12.20
CA GLU A 109 -11.57 11.15 11.47
C GLU A 109 -10.99 12.21 10.51
N PRO A 110 -9.66 12.41 10.47
CA PRO A 110 -9.07 13.43 9.61
C PRO A 110 -9.50 13.20 8.15
N PRO A 111 -9.85 14.25 7.39
CA PRO A 111 -10.22 14.07 6.00
C PRO A 111 -9.01 13.51 5.24
N TYR A 112 -9.15 12.26 4.82
CA TYR A 112 -8.19 11.56 3.98
C TYR A 112 -8.34 12.03 2.54
N THR A 113 -7.21 12.34 1.88
CA THR A 113 -7.20 12.61 0.43
C THR A 113 -6.44 11.51 -0.30
N PHE A 114 -7.04 10.96 -1.37
CA PHE A 114 -6.38 9.97 -2.20
C PHE A 114 -5.14 10.60 -2.85
N ALA A 115 -3.97 10.02 -2.57
CA ALA A 115 -2.68 10.57 -2.96
C ALA A 115 -1.92 9.71 -3.97
N GLY A 116 -2.40 8.49 -4.22
CA GLY A 116 -1.76 7.55 -5.13
C GLY A 116 -1.91 6.11 -4.70
N ILE A 117 -0.99 5.26 -5.17
CA ILE A 117 -0.96 3.83 -4.86
C ILE A 117 0.47 3.37 -4.56
N CYS A 118 0.56 2.29 -3.79
CA CYS A 118 1.78 1.51 -3.56
C CYS A 118 1.41 0.06 -3.24
N GLY A 119 2.33 -0.89 -3.36
CA GLY A 119 2.00 -2.26 -3.04
C GLY A 119 3.18 -3.21 -2.91
N TYR A 120 2.84 -4.44 -2.60
CA TYR A 120 3.72 -5.59 -2.76
C TYR A 120 3.42 -6.25 -4.08
N ILE A 121 4.46 -6.53 -4.86
CA ILE A 121 4.39 -7.29 -6.11
C ILE A 121 5.44 -8.41 -6.06
N SER A 122 5.32 -9.38 -6.98
CA SER A 122 6.30 -10.48 -7.11
C SER A 122 6.59 -11.21 -5.80
N THR A 123 5.56 -11.37 -4.95
CA THR A 123 5.69 -12.00 -3.64
C THR A 123 5.80 -13.51 -3.78
N VAL A 124 6.80 -14.10 -3.12
CA VAL A 124 7.04 -15.54 -3.11
C VAL A 124 7.05 -16.03 -1.67
N ALA A 125 5.91 -16.56 -1.21
CA ALA A 125 5.73 -17.00 0.17
C ALA A 125 6.76 -18.04 0.61
N ALA A 126 7.05 -19.02 -0.24
CA ALA A 126 8.04 -20.07 0.02
C ALA A 126 9.46 -19.54 0.28
N HIS A 127 9.79 -18.35 -0.24
CA HIS A 127 11.10 -17.73 -0.06
C HIS A 127 11.09 -16.57 0.94
N LEU A 128 9.92 -16.21 1.49
CA LEU A 128 9.74 -15.06 2.36
C LEU A 128 10.27 -13.77 1.71
N THR A 129 9.96 -13.57 0.43
CA THR A 129 10.42 -12.40 -0.33
C THR A 129 9.28 -11.65 -0.98
N THR A 130 9.40 -10.33 -1.06
CA THR A 130 8.48 -9.46 -1.80
C THR A 130 9.24 -8.35 -2.53
N GLU A 131 8.53 -7.59 -3.36
CA GLU A 131 9.00 -6.34 -3.96
C GLU A 131 8.03 -5.22 -3.60
N ILE A 132 8.55 -4.10 -3.11
CA ILE A 132 7.77 -2.85 -3.03
C ILE A 132 7.70 -2.28 -4.43
N GLY A 133 6.48 -2.20 -4.97
CA GLY A 133 6.21 -1.77 -6.33
C GLY A 133 4.83 -1.13 -6.47
N ALA A 134 4.34 -1.00 -7.70
CA ALA A 134 3.10 -0.28 -8.02
C ALA A 134 3.06 1.13 -7.41
N LEU A 135 4.20 1.83 -7.40
CA LEU A 135 4.36 3.14 -6.78
C LEU A 135 3.93 4.23 -7.75
N VAL A 136 2.80 4.88 -7.45
CA VAL A 136 2.33 6.06 -8.17
C VAL A 136 1.95 7.12 -7.16
N SER A 137 2.58 8.29 -7.24
CA SER A 137 2.18 9.47 -6.46
C SER A 137 1.50 10.46 -7.41
N LEU A 138 0.29 10.89 -7.06
CA LEU A 138 -0.38 11.96 -7.79
C LEU A 138 0.44 13.25 -7.72
N PRO A 139 0.38 14.13 -8.74
CA PRO A 139 1.28 15.29 -8.84
C PRO A 139 1.25 16.21 -7.61
N ALA A 140 0.06 16.46 -7.05
CA ALA A 140 -0.12 17.29 -5.86
C ALA A 140 0.61 16.76 -4.61
N PHE A 141 0.97 15.47 -4.58
CA PHE A 141 1.64 14.83 -3.45
C PHE A 141 3.12 14.47 -3.72
N GLN A 142 3.63 14.77 -4.92
CA GLN A 142 5.05 14.58 -5.20
C GLN A 142 5.89 15.59 -4.39
N GLY A 143 6.98 15.13 -3.78
CA GLY A 143 7.85 15.98 -2.96
C GLY A 143 7.34 16.31 -1.55
N THR A 144 6.11 15.92 -1.18
CA THR A 144 5.53 16.21 0.15
C THR A 144 5.93 15.20 1.23
N GLY A 145 6.59 14.10 0.83
CA GLY A 145 6.97 12.99 1.70
C GLY A 145 5.90 11.92 1.87
N VAL A 146 4.71 12.05 1.24
CA VAL A 146 3.63 11.04 1.29
C VAL A 146 4.12 9.67 0.81
N MET A 147 4.77 9.59 -0.36
CA MET A 147 5.29 8.32 -0.88
C MET A 147 6.39 7.74 0.01
N SER A 148 7.25 8.57 0.61
CA SER A 148 8.22 8.08 1.60
C SER A 148 7.52 7.48 2.82
N ALA A 149 6.49 8.14 3.36
CA ALA A 149 5.74 7.62 4.50
C ALA A 149 5.05 6.29 4.19
N ALA A 150 4.51 6.13 2.97
CA ALA A 150 3.91 4.90 2.50
C ALA A 150 4.93 3.76 2.37
N VAL A 151 6.08 4.01 1.71
CA VAL A 151 7.15 3.01 1.58
C VAL A 151 7.73 2.61 2.94
N ALA A 152 7.84 3.54 3.89
CA ALA A 152 8.28 3.23 5.25
C ALA A 152 7.33 2.26 5.98
N LEU A 153 6.01 2.40 5.78
CA LEU A 153 5.01 1.47 6.34
C LEU A 153 5.10 0.09 5.69
N LEU A 154 5.21 0.03 4.36
CA LEU A 154 5.40 -1.25 3.67
C LEU A 154 6.70 -1.93 4.13
N MET A 155 7.82 -1.20 4.18
CA MET A 155 9.08 -1.78 4.62
C MET A 155 9.00 -2.36 6.04
N GLN A 156 8.45 -1.58 7.00
CA GLN A 156 8.27 -2.05 8.37
C GLN A 156 7.34 -3.26 8.44
N TYR A 157 6.20 -3.22 7.76
CA TYR A 157 5.26 -4.33 7.80
C TYR A 157 5.85 -5.60 7.18
N ALA A 158 6.59 -5.48 6.08
CA ALA A 158 7.26 -6.61 5.45
C ALA A 158 8.28 -7.29 6.37
N LEU A 159 9.14 -6.51 7.04
CA LEU A 159 10.32 -7.03 7.72
C LEU A 159 10.13 -7.35 9.22
N LEU A 160 9.21 -6.67 9.91
CA LEU A 160 8.94 -6.98 11.32
C LEU A 160 8.42 -8.41 11.49
N LEU A 161 8.70 -9.03 12.63
CA LEU A 161 8.20 -10.38 12.91
C LEU A 161 6.68 -10.38 13.10
N PRO A 162 6.00 -11.51 12.88
CA PRO A 162 4.56 -11.63 13.19
C PRO A 162 4.22 -11.29 14.65
N SER A 163 5.12 -11.59 15.60
CA SER A 163 4.98 -11.20 17.01
C SER A 163 5.01 -9.69 17.26
N GLU A 164 5.57 -8.93 16.33
CA GLU A 164 5.63 -7.46 16.34
C GLU A 164 4.57 -6.86 15.38
N GLY A 165 3.68 -7.71 14.86
CA GLY A 165 2.65 -7.33 13.90
C GLY A 165 3.10 -7.29 12.44
N GLY A 166 4.33 -7.68 12.10
CA GLY A 166 4.81 -7.72 10.71
C GLY A 166 4.52 -9.02 9.97
N LEU A 167 5.10 -9.17 8.78
CA LEU A 167 4.98 -10.35 7.91
C LEU A 167 6.12 -11.36 8.09
N GLY A 168 7.23 -10.97 8.71
CA GLY A 168 8.42 -11.81 8.89
C GLY A 168 9.13 -12.15 7.57
N LEU A 169 9.04 -11.29 6.56
CA LEU A 169 9.74 -11.48 5.30
C LEU A 169 11.24 -11.28 5.49
N ARG A 170 12.04 -12.05 4.75
CA ARG A 170 13.50 -12.02 4.83
C ARG A 170 14.13 -11.11 3.79
N ARG A 171 13.40 -10.76 2.73
CA ARG A 171 13.90 -9.87 1.67
C ARG A 171 12.79 -9.00 1.09
N VAL A 172 13.07 -7.72 0.96
CA VAL A 172 12.26 -6.75 0.22
C VAL A 172 13.09 -6.25 -0.95
N GLN A 173 12.51 -6.29 -2.14
CA GLN A 173 13.08 -5.74 -3.36
C GLN A 173 12.51 -4.38 -3.67
N TYR A 174 13.26 -3.61 -4.45
CA TYR A 174 12.80 -2.38 -5.08
C TYR A 174 13.41 -2.33 -6.47
N GLN A 175 12.57 -2.12 -7.49
CA GLN A 175 13.02 -1.97 -8.87
C GLN A 175 12.56 -0.64 -9.44
N THR A 176 13.37 -0.05 -10.31
CA THR A 176 13.03 1.16 -11.02
C THR A 176 13.82 1.26 -12.32
N ASP A 177 13.26 1.97 -13.29
CA ASP A 177 13.99 2.35 -14.50
C ASP A 177 15.29 3.12 -14.15
N ALA A 178 16.36 2.85 -14.89
CA ALA A 178 17.68 3.42 -14.65
C ALA A 178 17.73 4.95 -14.85
N SER A 179 16.80 5.51 -15.62
CA SER A 179 16.65 6.96 -15.83
C SER A 179 15.66 7.62 -14.86
N ASN A 180 15.02 6.86 -13.97
CA ASN A 180 14.09 7.41 -12.97
C ASN A 180 14.82 7.84 -11.69
N GLU A 181 15.52 8.97 -11.76
CA GLU A 181 16.34 9.50 -10.66
C GLU A 181 15.57 9.68 -9.35
N ARG A 182 14.29 10.10 -9.41
CA ARG A 182 13.46 10.30 -8.21
C ARG A 182 13.19 8.99 -7.48
N SER A 183 12.89 7.93 -8.22
CA SER A 183 12.65 6.60 -7.66
C SER A 183 13.95 5.96 -7.14
N ILE A 184 15.08 6.16 -7.84
CA ILE A 184 16.41 5.74 -7.38
C ILE A 184 16.76 6.43 -6.05
N ALA A 185 16.52 7.74 -5.95
CA ALA A 185 16.76 8.50 -4.72
C ALA A 185 15.88 8.00 -3.56
N LEU A 186 14.62 7.67 -3.83
CA LEU A 186 13.72 7.08 -2.84
C LEU A 186 14.23 5.72 -2.35
N ALA A 187 14.65 4.83 -3.25
CA ALA A 187 15.21 3.53 -2.88
C ALA A 187 16.46 3.68 -2.00
N ARG A 188 17.40 4.53 -2.41
CA ARG A 188 18.63 4.79 -1.63
C ARG A 188 18.33 5.38 -0.25
N LYS A 189 17.34 6.26 -0.13
CA LYS A 189 16.89 6.82 1.15
C LYS A 189 16.44 5.74 2.15
N PHE A 190 15.88 4.63 1.65
CA PHE A 190 15.46 3.49 2.47
C PHE A 190 16.54 2.42 2.62
N GLY A 191 17.77 2.68 2.16
CA GLY A 191 18.90 1.77 2.33
C GLY A 191 18.85 0.55 1.41
N PHE A 192 18.04 0.57 0.34
CA PHE A 192 18.11 -0.46 -0.69
C PHE A 192 19.48 -0.43 -1.37
N GLN A 193 20.02 -1.62 -1.65
CA GLN A 193 21.34 -1.86 -2.24
C GLN A 193 21.21 -2.80 -3.44
#